data_AF-A0A925G3H8-F1
#
_entry.id   AF-A0A925G3H8-F1
#
_cell.length_a   1.000
_cell.length_b   1.000
_cell.length_c   1.000
_cell.angle_alpha   90.00
_cell.angle_beta   90.00
_cell.angle_gamma   90.00
#
_symmetry.space_group_name_H-M   'P 1'
#
loop_
_entity.id
_entity.type
_entity.pdbx_description
1 polymer ?
#
loop_
_entity_poly.entity_id
_entity_poly.type
_entity_poly.pdbx_seq_one_letter_code
_entity_poly.pdbx_strand_id
1 'polypeptide(L)'
;MFSKDGQAKDVKTPRIVGEVWCNGEFIKWNDARVHVMSHVLHYGSSVFEGIRCYKTKRGPAVFRLQEHMQRLLNSAKIYRMDNDWTRDQLSDAAVELARRGGLEQCYIRPIIFRSLDEERPAFGVNPFPNPLACYIGAWDWGKYLGDEALEEGVDVCVSTWNRLTPNSMP
;
A
#
# COMPACT_ATOMS: atom_id res chain seq x y z
N MET A 1 14.87 6.00 -17.21
CA MET A 1 13.97 6.58 -16.18
C MET A 1 13.71 8.08 -16.39
N PHE A 2 14.48 8.76 -17.25
CA PHE A 2 14.15 10.07 -17.78
C PHE A 2 13.68 9.91 -19.23
N SER A 3 12.74 10.75 -19.69
CA SER A 3 12.47 10.89 -21.12
C SER A 3 13.72 11.44 -21.84
N LYS A 4 13.73 11.40 -23.18
CA LYS A 4 14.77 12.08 -23.98
C LYS A 4 14.93 13.57 -23.62
N ASP A 5 13.90 14.15 -22.98
CA ASP A 5 13.82 15.55 -22.56
C ASP A 5 14.12 15.76 -21.06
N GLY A 6 14.61 14.73 -20.35
CA GLY A 6 14.99 14.86 -18.93
C GLY A 6 13.83 14.88 -17.93
N GLN A 7 12.57 14.71 -18.38
CA GLN A 7 11.42 14.64 -17.47
C GLN A 7 11.26 13.23 -16.90
N ALA A 8 10.94 13.15 -15.60
CA ALA A 8 10.58 11.89 -14.96
C ALA A 8 9.28 11.36 -15.58
N LYS A 9 9.30 10.12 -16.11
CA LYS A 9 8.09 9.41 -16.51
C LYS A 9 7.36 8.97 -15.24
N ASP A 10 6.54 9.83 -14.65
CA ASP A 10 5.68 9.43 -13.53
C ASP A 10 4.38 8.81 -14.05
N VAL A 11 3.84 7.86 -13.28
CA VAL A 11 2.63 7.14 -13.64
C VAL A 11 1.44 8.06 -13.39
N LYS A 12 0.65 8.32 -14.43
CA LYS A 12 -0.57 9.12 -14.30
C LYS A 12 -1.50 8.50 -13.24
N THR A 13 -1.91 9.35 -12.29
CA THR A 13 -2.92 9.05 -11.26
C THR A 13 -4.13 9.96 -11.48
N PRO A 14 -5.02 9.63 -12.44
CA PRO A 14 -6.07 10.55 -12.88
C PRO A 14 -7.20 10.71 -11.88
N ARG A 15 -7.41 9.72 -10.99
CA ARG A 15 -8.50 9.74 -10.01
C ARG A 15 -8.10 9.00 -8.75
N ILE A 16 -8.45 9.58 -7.61
CA ILE A 16 -8.27 9.00 -6.27
C ILE A 16 -9.66 8.76 -5.67
N VAL A 17 -9.84 7.68 -4.91
CA VAL A 17 -11.09 7.46 -4.17
C VAL A 17 -11.19 8.49 -3.04
N GLY A 18 -12.35 9.15 -2.91
CA GLY A 18 -12.56 10.21 -1.90
C GLY A 18 -12.66 9.72 -0.45
N GLU A 19 -12.58 8.41 -0.25
CA GLU A 19 -12.56 7.73 1.04
C GLU A 19 -11.33 6.84 1.15
N VAL A 20 -10.99 6.49 2.39
CA VAL A 20 -9.93 5.55 2.76
C VAL A 20 -10.51 4.63 3.82
N TRP A 21 -10.21 3.33 3.76
CA TRP A 21 -10.53 2.46 4.87
C TRP A 21 -9.44 2.58 5.95
N CYS A 22 -9.82 2.78 7.21
CA CYS A 22 -8.94 2.92 8.36
C CYS A 22 -9.49 2.10 9.53
N ASN A 23 -8.73 1.11 10.00
CA ASN A 23 -9.02 0.33 11.21
C ASN A 23 -10.46 -0.22 11.34
N GLY A 24 -11.14 -0.51 10.24
CA GLY A 24 -12.51 -1.02 10.22
C GLY A 24 -13.55 -0.06 9.63
N GLU A 25 -13.22 1.22 9.49
CA GLU A 25 -14.15 2.27 9.08
C GLU A 25 -13.74 2.93 7.76
N PHE A 26 -14.71 3.44 7.01
CA PHE A 26 -14.45 4.29 5.85
C PHE A 26 -14.47 5.75 6.28
N ILE A 27 -13.33 6.43 6.14
CA ILE A 27 -13.15 7.84 6.47
C ILE A 27 -12.91 8.65 5.20
N LYS A 28 -13.13 9.97 5.23
CA LYS A 28 -12.80 10.83 4.10
C LYS A 28 -11.30 10.83 3.87
N TRP A 29 -10.89 10.95 2.60
CA TRP A 29 -9.48 11.02 2.21
C TRP A 29 -8.68 12.05 3.03
N ASN A 30 -9.24 13.24 3.25
CA ASN A 30 -8.58 14.32 3.98
C ASN A 30 -8.46 14.09 5.50
N ASP A 31 -9.17 13.10 6.03
CA ASP A 31 -9.15 12.72 7.45
C ASP A 31 -8.15 11.57 7.69
N ALA A 32 -7.65 10.93 6.62
CA ALA A 32 -6.61 9.91 6.70
C ALA A 32 -5.24 10.54 7.03
N ARG A 33 -5.03 10.85 8.31
CA ARG A 33 -3.84 11.53 8.84
C ARG A 33 -3.13 10.68 9.88
N VAL A 34 -1.83 10.92 10.02
CA VAL A 34 -0.99 10.39 11.12
C VAL A 34 -0.21 11.55 11.73
N HIS A 35 0.07 11.48 13.03
CA HIS A 35 0.89 12.49 13.68
C HIS A 35 2.35 12.38 13.18
N VAL A 36 3.07 13.50 13.05
CA VAL A 36 4.47 13.51 12.56
C VAL A 36 5.42 12.69 13.45
N MET A 37 5.06 12.51 14.72
CA MET A 37 5.80 11.69 15.68
C MET A 37 5.41 10.20 15.65
N SER A 38 4.65 9.75 14.65
CA SER A 38 4.33 8.33 14.46
C SER A 38 5.57 7.51 14.21
N HIS A 39 5.71 6.38 14.91
CA HIS A 39 6.90 5.52 14.88
C HIS A 39 7.33 5.15 13.45
N VAL A 40 6.38 4.88 12.56
CA VAL A 40 6.63 4.56 11.15
C VAL A 40 7.43 5.63 10.40
N LEU A 41 7.24 6.92 10.70
CA LEU A 41 7.92 8.01 9.99
C LEU A 41 9.41 8.11 10.34
N HIS A 42 9.80 7.59 11.50
CA HIS A 42 11.17 7.66 12.02
C HIS A 42 11.94 6.35 11.86
N TYR A 43 11.24 5.22 11.84
CA TYR A 43 11.85 3.88 11.88
C TYR A 43 11.42 2.95 10.74
N GLY A 44 10.59 3.42 9.79
CA GLY A 44 10.16 2.61 8.64
C GLY A 44 9.30 1.40 9.02
N SER A 45 8.71 1.38 10.22
CA SER A 45 8.00 0.23 10.79
C SER A 45 6.62 0.01 10.17
N SER A 46 6.59 -0.42 8.91
CA SER A 46 5.37 -0.70 8.15
C SER A 46 5.54 -1.89 7.22
N VAL A 47 4.41 -2.46 6.82
CA VAL A 47 4.29 -3.45 5.76
C VAL A 47 3.14 -3.02 4.84
N PHE A 48 3.26 -3.25 3.54
CA PHE A 48 2.25 -2.83 2.57
C PHE A 48 2.09 -3.85 1.45
N GLU A 49 1.01 -3.72 0.70
CA GLU A 49 0.75 -4.51 -0.50
C GLU A 49 0.49 -3.64 -1.72
N GLY A 50 0.68 -4.26 -2.89
CA GLY A 50 0.37 -3.66 -4.17
C GLY A 50 -0.57 -4.53 -4.97
N ILE A 51 -1.82 -4.10 -5.11
CA ILE A 51 -2.89 -4.95 -5.64
C ILE A 51 -3.55 -4.23 -6.82
N ARG A 52 -3.82 -4.94 -7.91
CA ARG A 52 -4.53 -4.38 -9.08
C ARG A 52 -5.94 -4.95 -9.21
N CYS A 53 -6.88 -4.03 -9.46
CA CYS A 53 -8.20 -4.31 -9.97
C CYS A 53 -8.23 -4.03 -11.48
N TYR A 54 -8.79 -4.95 -12.25
CA TYR A 54 -8.88 -4.86 -13.70
C TYR A 54 -10.33 -4.82 -14.13
N LYS A 55 -10.62 -4.02 -15.16
CA LYS A 55 -11.87 -4.11 -15.89
C LYS A 55 -11.90 -5.42 -16.65
N THR A 56 -12.91 -6.25 -16.42
CA THR A 56 -13.10 -7.51 -17.13
C THR A 56 -14.45 -7.56 -17.83
N LYS A 57 -14.67 -8.56 -18.69
CA LYS A 57 -15.97 -8.81 -19.34
C LYS A 57 -17.11 -9.07 -18.35
N ARG A 58 -16.81 -9.44 -17.10
CA ARG A 58 -17.79 -9.74 -16.04
C ARG A 58 -17.89 -8.61 -14.99
N GLY A 59 -17.29 -7.46 -15.26
CA GLY A 59 -17.13 -6.37 -14.31
C GLY A 59 -15.72 -6.28 -13.71
N PRO A 60 -15.47 -5.30 -12.83
CA PRO A 60 -14.18 -5.12 -12.18
C PRO A 60 -13.80 -6.34 -11.31
N ALA A 61 -12.55 -6.77 -11.38
CA ALA A 61 -12.05 -7.90 -10.59
C ALA A 61 -10.65 -7.63 -10.02
N VAL A 62 -10.48 -7.92 -8.73
CA VAL A 62 -9.20 -7.79 -8.03
C VAL A 62 -8.38 -9.08 -8.20
N PHE A 63 -7.18 -8.95 -8.77
CA PHE A 63 -6.35 -10.12 -9.08
C PHE A 63 -5.63 -10.63 -7.82
N ARG A 64 -5.85 -11.91 -7.48
CA ARG A 64 -5.19 -12.62 -6.36
C ARG A 64 -5.30 -11.91 -5.00
N LEU A 65 -6.47 -11.31 -4.74
CA LEU A 65 -6.72 -10.49 -3.55
C LEU A 65 -6.40 -11.24 -2.25
N GLN A 66 -6.89 -12.48 -2.11
CA GLN A 66 -6.72 -13.28 -0.90
C GLN A 66 -5.24 -13.57 -0.63
N GLU A 67 -4.45 -13.87 -1.66
CA GLU A 67 -3.01 -14.11 -1.50
C GLU A 67 -2.23 -12.84 -1.15
N HIS A 68 -2.62 -11.69 -1.71
CA HIS A 68 -2.04 -10.41 -1.32
C HIS A 68 -2.34 -10.09 0.15
N MET A 69 -3.59 -10.22 0.60
CA MET A 69 -3.96 -9.96 2.00
C MET A 69 -3.31 -10.95 2.97
N GLN A 70 -3.18 -12.22 2.58
CA GLN A 70 -2.43 -13.18 3.37
C GLN A 70 -0.94 -12.80 3.48
N ARG A 71 -0.33 -12.32 2.40
CA ARG A 71 1.06 -11.87 2.41
C ARG A 71 1.25 -10.62 3.27
N LEU A 72 0.30 -9.68 3.27
CA LEU A 72 0.31 -8.53 4.18
C LEU A 72 0.36 -8.97 5.65
N LEU A 73 -0.52 -9.90 6.05
CA LEU A 73 -0.56 -10.44 7.41
C LEU A 73 0.71 -11.24 7.75
N ASN A 74 1.26 -11.98 6.79
CA ASN A 74 2.52 -12.68 6.99
C ASN A 74 3.69 -11.70 7.21
N SER A 75 3.76 -10.60 6.43
CA SER A 75 4.75 -9.55 6.62
C SER A 75 4.60 -8.88 7.99
N ALA A 76 3.37 -8.59 8.42
CA ALA A 76 3.06 -8.04 9.74
C ALA A 76 3.55 -8.99 10.86
N LYS A 77 3.28 -10.30 10.71
CA LYS A 77 3.72 -11.36 11.64
C LYS A 77 5.24 -11.40 11.79
N ILE A 78 6.00 -11.28 10.70
CA ILE A 78 7.47 -11.27 10.72
C ILE A 78 7.99 -10.14 11.65
N TYR A 79 7.35 -8.97 11.62
CA TYR A 79 7.66 -7.81 12.47
C TYR A 79 6.91 -7.77 13.82
N ARG A 80 6.28 -8.88 14.22
CA ARG A 80 5.52 -9.00 15.48
C ARG A 80 4.49 -7.88 15.63
N MET A 81 3.79 -7.57 14.54
CA MET A 81 2.67 -6.65 14.50
C MET A 81 1.38 -7.45 14.78
N ASP A 82 1.20 -7.85 16.04
CA ASP A 82 0.03 -8.62 16.47
C ASP A 82 -1.23 -7.75 16.33
N ASN A 83 -2.19 -8.23 15.55
CA ASN A 83 -3.41 -7.51 15.19
C ASN A 83 -4.59 -8.48 15.01
N ASP A 84 -5.81 -7.96 15.07
CA ASP A 84 -7.05 -8.73 14.96
C ASP A 84 -7.67 -8.70 13.54
N TRP A 85 -7.01 -8.06 12.58
CA TRP A 85 -7.53 -8.00 11.22
C TRP A 85 -7.43 -9.36 10.54
N THR A 86 -8.54 -9.77 9.94
CA THR A 86 -8.58 -11.03 9.18
C THR A 86 -8.34 -10.78 7.71
N ARG A 87 -7.81 -11.80 7.02
CA ARG A 87 -7.63 -11.78 5.56
C ARG A 87 -8.93 -11.44 4.83
N ASP A 88 -10.04 -12.01 5.29
CA ASP A 88 -11.35 -11.82 4.68
C ASP A 88 -11.87 -10.39 4.92
N GLN A 89 -11.77 -9.86 6.15
CA GLN A 89 -12.12 -8.46 6.47
C GLN A 89 -11.35 -7.45 5.59
N LEU A 90 -10.03 -7.63 5.46
CA LEU A 90 -9.20 -6.73 4.65
C LEU A 90 -9.53 -6.86 3.16
N SER A 91 -9.85 -8.07 2.69
CA SER A 91 -10.28 -8.31 1.32
C SER A 91 -11.60 -7.61 1.03
N ASP A 92 -12.59 -7.76 1.91
CA ASP A 92 -13.90 -7.13 1.78
C ASP A 92 -13.77 -5.61 1.81
N ALA A 93 -12.95 -5.07 2.71
CA ALA A 93 -12.65 -3.63 2.78
C ALA A 93 -12.04 -3.09 1.48
N ALA A 94 -11.10 -3.82 0.87
CA ALA A 94 -10.48 -3.43 -0.39
C ALA A 94 -11.47 -3.42 -1.56
N VAL A 95 -12.32 -4.44 -1.67
CA VAL A 95 -13.36 -4.52 -2.71
C VAL A 95 -14.40 -3.43 -2.53
N GLU A 96 -14.86 -3.23 -1.30
CA GLU A 96 -15.85 -2.22 -0.95
C GLU A 96 -15.33 -0.81 -1.22
N LEU A 97 -14.06 -0.52 -0.89
CA LEU A 97 -13.43 0.76 -1.19
C LEU A 97 -13.42 1.06 -2.70
N ALA A 98 -12.99 0.09 -3.52
CA ALA A 98 -12.97 0.24 -4.97
C ALA A 98 -14.39 0.45 -5.53
N ARG A 99 -15.38 -0.26 -4.98
CA ARG A 99 -16.80 -0.13 -5.34
C ARG A 99 -17.36 1.24 -5.00
N ARG A 100 -17.11 1.75 -3.79
CA ARG A 100 -17.53 3.11 -3.34
C ARG A 100 -16.88 4.20 -4.18
N GLY A 101 -15.62 3.99 -4.56
CA GLY A 101 -14.90 4.84 -5.50
C GLY A 101 -15.46 4.80 -6.93
N GLY A 102 -16.30 3.83 -7.30
CA GLY A 102 -16.78 3.67 -8.67
C GLY A 102 -15.63 3.50 -9.66
N LEU A 103 -14.57 2.78 -9.27
CA LEU A 103 -13.42 2.51 -10.14
C LEU A 103 -13.60 1.17 -10.85
N GLU A 104 -13.54 1.16 -12.19
CA GLU A 104 -13.64 -0.09 -12.96
C GLU A 104 -12.30 -0.83 -13.05
N GLN A 105 -11.20 -0.10 -12.86
CA GLN A 105 -9.84 -0.58 -12.80
C GLN A 105 -9.10 0.34 -11.83
N CYS A 106 -8.26 -0.19 -10.95
CA CYS A 106 -7.55 0.63 -9.99
C CYS A 106 -6.34 -0.10 -9.42
N TYR A 107 -5.54 0.65 -8.68
CA TYR A 107 -4.57 0.11 -7.76
C TYR A 107 -5.04 0.32 -6.33
N ILE A 108 -4.85 -0.71 -5.51
CA ILE A 108 -5.24 -0.75 -4.11
C ILE A 108 -3.96 -0.93 -3.28
N ARG A 109 -3.84 -0.11 -2.23
CA ARG A 109 -2.68 -0.06 -1.33
C ARG A 109 -3.12 -0.25 0.12
N PRO A 110 -3.17 -1.50 0.60
CA PRO A 110 -3.17 -1.78 2.01
C PRO A 110 -1.82 -1.45 2.63
N ILE A 111 -1.81 -0.88 3.83
CA ILE A 111 -0.62 -0.66 4.65
C ILE A 111 -0.96 -0.91 6.11
N ILE A 112 -0.11 -1.63 6.83
CA ILE A 112 -0.13 -1.77 8.29
C ILE A 112 1.15 -1.15 8.83
N PHE A 113 1.04 -0.29 9.83
CA PHE A 113 2.19 0.40 10.40
C PHE A 113 2.02 0.68 11.89
N ARG A 114 3.13 0.99 12.56
CA ARG A 114 3.12 1.46 13.95
C ARG A 114 2.93 2.97 14.01
N SER A 115 1.83 3.39 14.61
CA SER A 115 1.40 4.78 14.75
C SER A 115 1.96 5.40 16.05
N LEU A 116 1.39 6.51 16.48
CA LEU A 116 1.60 7.13 17.78
C LEU A 116 0.36 6.93 18.65
N ASP A 117 0.56 6.57 19.92
CA ASP A 117 -0.41 6.80 20.98
C ASP A 117 -0.13 8.19 21.58
N GLU A 118 -1.00 9.17 21.37
CA GLU A 118 -0.82 10.53 21.87
C GLU A 118 -1.05 10.65 23.39
N GLU A 119 -1.81 9.72 23.98
CA GLU A 119 -2.04 9.69 25.43
C GLU A 119 -0.84 9.07 26.16
N ARG A 120 -0.18 8.09 25.53
CA ARG A 120 0.98 7.37 26.07
C ARG A 120 2.09 7.26 25.02
N PRO A 121 2.79 8.36 24.69
CA PRO A 121 3.76 8.39 23.61
C PRO A 121 5.01 7.56 23.92
N ALA A 122 5.50 6.86 22.90
CA ALA A 122 6.73 6.08 22.96
C ALA A 122 7.59 6.30 21.71
N PHE A 123 8.75 6.95 21.89
CA PHE A 123 9.62 7.34 20.78
C PHE A 123 10.88 6.48 20.63
N GLY A 124 11.05 5.45 21.46
CA GLY A 124 12.18 4.54 21.34
C GLY A 124 12.04 3.62 20.12
N VAL A 125 13.18 3.09 19.67
CA VAL A 125 13.22 2.08 18.58
C VAL A 125 12.48 0.80 18.93
N ASN A 126 12.35 0.48 20.22
CA ASN A 126 11.52 -0.62 20.68
C ASN A 126 10.05 -0.30 20.38
N PRO A 127 9.41 -1.03 19.46
CA PRO A 127 8.22 -0.51 18.82
C PRO A 127 6.93 -1.05 19.45
N PHE A 128 7.03 -1.95 20.43
CA PHE A 128 5.88 -2.60 21.09
C PHE A 128 4.91 -1.67 21.83
N PRO A 129 5.34 -0.56 22.45
CA PRO A 129 4.39 0.36 23.07
C PRO A 129 3.54 1.14 22.05
N ASN A 130 3.95 1.19 20.78
CA ASN A 130 3.25 1.95 19.75
C ASN A 130 2.10 1.12 19.15
N PRO A 131 0.90 1.72 19.00
CA PRO A 131 -0.27 1.03 18.46
C PRO A 131 -0.10 0.75 16.98
N LEU A 132 -0.84 -0.24 16.47
CA LEU A 132 -0.93 -0.52 15.05
C LEU A 132 -2.07 0.25 14.40
N ALA A 133 -1.85 0.63 13.15
CA ALA A 133 -2.86 1.22 12.29
C ALA A 133 -2.83 0.52 10.93
N CYS A 134 -4.01 0.29 10.35
CA CYS A 134 -4.17 -0.26 9.02
C CYS A 134 -5.03 0.66 8.16
N TYR A 135 -4.49 1.03 7.00
CA TYR A 135 -5.15 1.86 6.01
C TYR A 135 -5.21 1.12 4.67
N ILE A 136 -6.30 1.31 3.93
CA ILE A 136 -6.42 0.85 2.53
C ILE A 136 -6.86 2.05 1.70
N GLY A 137 -6.02 2.45 0.75
CA GLY A 137 -6.32 3.46 -0.26
C GLY A 137 -6.50 2.84 -1.65
N ALA A 138 -7.23 3.52 -2.54
CA ALA A 138 -7.37 3.12 -3.93
C ALA A 138 -7.37 4.32 -4.88
N TRP A 139 -6.80 4.14 -6.07
CA TRP A 139 -6.73 5.17 -7.12
C TRP A 139 -6.58 4.53 -8.50
N ASP A 140 -6.90 5.28 -9.55
CA ASP A 140 -6.61 4.89 -10.93
C ASP A 140 -5.09 4.94 -11.14
N TRP A 141 -4.50 3.83 -11.60
CA TRP A 141 -3.05 3.78 -11.82
C TRP A 141 -2.71 3.17 -13.17
N GLY A 142 -2.10 4.01 -14.02
CA GLY A 142 -1.66 3.65 -15.37
C GLY A 142 -0.55 2.59 -15.41
N LYS A 143 0.04 2.42 -16.59
CA LYS A 143 1.16 1.49 -16.82
C LYS A 143 2.42 2.02 -16.12
N TYR A 144 3.01 1.19 -15.26
CA TYR A 144 4.08 1.63 -14.34
C TYR A 144 5.36 2.09 -15.04
N LEU A 145 5.72 1.45 -16.15
CA LEU A 145 6.95 1.75 -16.90
C LEU A 145 6.68 2.61 -18.15
N GLY A 146 5.49 3.19 -18.27
CA GLY A 146 5.04 3.93 -19.44
C GLY A 146 4.15 3.11 -20.37
N ASP A 147 3.49 3.80 -21.29
CA ASP A 147 2.45 3.19 -22.12
C ASP A 147 3.00 2.20 -23.15
N GLU A 148 4.17 2.50 -23.70
CA GLU A 148 4.91 1.71 -24.68
C GLU A 148 5.58 0.47 -24.07
N ALA A 149 5.79 0.44 -22.74
CA ALA A 149 6.63 -0.57 -22.09
C ALA A 149 6.15 -2.02 -22.25
N LEU A 150 4.84 -2.23 -22.43
CA LEU A 150 4.28 -3.56 -22.66
C LEU A 150 4.44 -4.03 -24.11
N GLU A 151 4.60 -3.10 -25.06
CA GLU A 151 4.66 -3.37 -26.49
C GLU A 151 6.11 -3.40 -26.99
N GLU A 152 6.91 -2.43 -26.56
CA GLU A 152 8.30 -2.24 -27.01
C GLU A 152 9.33 -2.76 -26.02
N GLY A 153 8.90 -3.13 -24.80
CA GLY A 153 9.80 -3.43 -23.70
C GLY A 153 10.38 -2.16 -23.07
N VAL A 154 11.41 -2.33 -22.23
CA VAL A 154 12.10 -1.21 -21.58
C VAL A 154 13.60 -1.45 -21.52
N ASP A 155 14.35 -0.36 -21.58
CA ASP A 155 15.78 -0.38 -21.28
C ASP A 155 16.01 -0.52 -19.78
N VAL A 156 16.82 -1.52 -19.40
CA VAL A 156 17.20 -1.80 -18.00
C VAL A 156 18.71 -1.67 -17.83
N CYS A 157 19.15 -1.44 -16.58
CA CYS A 157 20.56 -1.37 -16.22
C CYS A 157 20.82 -2.19 -14.94
N VAL A 158 22.00 -2.79 -14.84
CA VAL A 158 22.46 -3.42 -13.61
C VAL A 158 22.85 -2.32 -12.63
N SER A 159 22.15 -2.26 -11.50
CA SER A 159 22.43 -1.28 -10.44
C SER A 159 23.81 -1.51 -9.84
N THR A 160 24.49 -0.43 -9.45
CA THR A 160 25.70 -0.47 -8.60
C THR A 160 25.36 -0.78 -7.13
N TRP A 161 24.08 -0.77 -6.76
CA TRP A 161 23.58 -1.12 -5.43
C TRP A 161 23.14 -2.58 -5.38
N ASN A 162 23.60 -3.28 -4.34
CA ASN A 162 23.17 -4.65 -4.07
C ASN A 162 21.80 -4.68 -3.40
N ARG A 163 21.08 -5.79 -3.58
CA ARG A 163 19.90 -6.10 -2.78
C ARG A 163 20.32 -6.41 -1.33
N LEU A 164 19.34 -6.35 -0.42
CA LEU A 164 19.51 -6.73 0.98
C LEU A 164 20.07 -8.16 1.10
N THR A 165 20.99 -8.35 2.04
CA THR A 165 21.57 -9.67 2.32
C THR A 165 20.59 -10.52 3.13
N PRO A 166 20.65 -11.87 3.01
CA PRO A 166 19.85 -12.74 3.87
C PRO A 166 20.07 -12.43 5.36
N ASN A 167 19.01 -12.50 6.16
CA ASN A 167 19.05 -12.29 7.61
C ASN A 167 19.51 -10.89 8.07
N SER A 168 19.45 -9.86 7.20
CA SER A 168 19.72 -8.46 7.57
C SER A 168 18.47 -7.65 7.92
N MET A 169 17.39 -7.90 7.17
CA MET A 169 16.07 -7.35 7.39
C MET A 169 15.10 -8.54 7.29
N PRO A 170 14.28 -8.79 8.33
CA PRO A 170 13.38 -9.93 8.33
C PRO A 170 12.26 -9.76 7.29
#